data_AF-A0A1F9S493-F1
#
_entry.id   AF-A0A1F9S493-F1
#
_cell.length_a   1.000
_cell.length_b   1.000
_cell.length_c   1.000
_cell.angle_alpha   90.00
_cell.angle_beta   90.00
_cell.angle_gamma   90.00
#
_symmetry.space_group_name_H-M   'P 1'
#
loop_
_entity.id
_entity.type
_entity.pdbx_description
1 polymer ?
#
loop_
_entity_poly.entity_id
_entity_poly.type
_entity_poly.pdbx_seq_one_letter_code
_entity_poly.pdbx_strand_id
1 'polypeptide(L)'
;MAAVYVFIHRVADADDPTVPRLMATSLLEDGRFASMVLKRLMDRWLGLLSGALKAAQSAGDVDAAAGDPSASVWLCQHLAMALLMMRLPGKPAVDYPASRESMVSASVLFCLRGIGLKEEAIRRHYAPEKLGVLIGAAQPDGNAV
;
A
#
# COMPACT_ATOMS: atom_id res chain seq x y z
N MET A 1 -4.80 3.87 9.57
CA MET A 1 -3.80 2.94 10.13
C MET A 1 -3.86 1.55 9.50
N ALA A 2 -4.77 0.68 9.96
CA ALA A 2 -4.83 -0.72 9.52
C ALA A 2 -5.00 -0.89 8.00
N ALA A 3 -5.87 -0.08 7.38
CA ALA A 3 -6.10 -0.13 5.93
C ALA A 3 -4.84 0.14 5.10
N VAL A 4 -4.04 1.16 5.46
CA VAL A 4 -2.77 1.48 4.77
C VAL A 4 -1.74 0.38 5.01
N TYR A 5 -1.68 -0.16 6.23
CA TYR A 5 -0.75 -1.25 6.57
C TYR A 5 -1.01 -2.51 5.74
N VAL A 6 -2.27 -2.99 5.72
CA VAL A 6 -2.66 -4.17 4.94
C VAL A 6 -2.45 -3.91 3.44
N PHE A 7 -2.77 -2.70 2.96
CA PHE A 7 -2.60 -2.35 1.55
C PHE A 7 -1.13 -2.37 1.10
N ILE A 8 -0.25 -1.69 1.82
CA ILE A 8 1.19 -1.67 1.52
C ILE A 8 1.77 -3.07 1.58
N HIS A 9 1.42 -3.86 2.60
CA HIS A 9 1.89 -5.23 2.70
C HIS A 9 1.41 -6.07 1.51
N ARG A 10 0.13 -6.03 1.15
CA ARG A 10 -0.39 -6.87 0.06
C ARG A 10 0.14 -6.49 -1.32
N VAL A 11 0.41 -5.21 -1.57
CA VAL A 11 0.98 -4.77 -2.85
C VAL A 11 2.49 -5.04 -2.90
N ALA A 12 3.22 -4.90 -1.79
CA ALA A 12 4.66 -5.16 -1.75
C ALA A 12 5.03 -6.65 -1.58
N ASP A 13 4.04 -7.53 -1.38
CA ASP A 13 4.21 -8.96 -1.08
C ASP A 13 3.66 -9.88 -2.16
N ALA A 14 3.98 -9.59 -3.42
CA ALA A 14 3.76 -10.56 -4.47
C ALA A 14 4.85 -11.63 -4.41
N ASP A 15 4.55 -12.78 -3.82
CA ASP A 15 5.43 -13.97 -3.84
C ASP A 15 5.70 -14.46 -5.26
N ASP A 16 4.73 -14.28 -6.16
CA ASP A 16 4.86 -14.54 -7.60
C ASP A 16 5.21 -13.25 -8.36
N PRO A 17 6.41 -13.14 -8.97
CA PRO A 17 6.82 -11.97 -9.73
C PRO A 17 6.16 -11.88 -11.11
N THR A 18 5.37 -12.88 -11.53
CA THR A 18 4.73 -12.94 -12.86
C THR A 18 3.80 -11.75 -13.09
N VAL A 19 2.83 -11.53 -12.19
CA VAL A 19 1.87 -10.43 -12.33
C VAL A 19 2.56 -9.06 -12.30
N PRO A 20 3.47 -8.78 -11.34
CA PRO A 20 4.24 -7.54 -11.33
C PRO A 20 5.08 -7.30 -12.60
N ARG A 21 5.71 -8.35 -13.15
CA ARG A 21 6.47 -8.25 -14.41
C ARG A 21 5.56 -7.93 -15.59
N LEU A 22 4.42 -8.60 -15.70
CA LEU A 22 3.46 -8.34 -16.76
C LEU A 22 2.86 -6.93 -16.65
N MET A 23 2.61 -6.46 -15.43
CA MET A 23 2.23 -5.06 -15.18
C MET A 23 3.31 -4.09 -15.64
N ALA A 24 4.57 -4.32 -15.27
CA ALA A 24 5.68 -3.45 -15.66
C ALA A 24 5.87 -3.40 -17.18
N THR A 25 5.83 -4.54 -17.87
CA THR A 25 5.85 -4.60 -19.34
C THR A 25 4.66 -3.86 -19.95
N SER A 26 3.45 -4.08 -19.45
CA SER A 26 2.26 -3.38 -19.95
C SER A 26 2.36 -1.86 -19.79
N LEU A 27 2.91 -1.36 -18.67
CA LEU A 27 3.11 0.08 -18.45
C LEU A 27 4.13 0.71 -19.42
N LEU A 28 5.04 -0.08 -20.00
CA LEU A 28 6.00 0.36 -21.02
C LEU A 28 5.44 0.26 -22.45
N GLU A 29 4.30 -0.42 -22.62
CA GLU A 29 3.66 -0.67 -23.91
C GLU A 29 2.31 0.07 -24.01
N ASP A 30 1.18 -0.66 -24.04
CA ASP A 30 -0.16 -0.10 -24.27
C ASP A 30 -0.96 0.20 -22.98
N GLY A 31 -0.42 -0.19 -21.83
CA GLY A 31 -1.02 0.00 -20.52
C GLY A 31 -2.34 -0.74 -20.25
N ARG A 32 -2.84 -1.59 -21.16
CA ARG A 32 -4.19 -2.19 -21.02
C ARG A 32 -4.28 -3.16 -19.87
N PHE A 33 -3.31 -4.07 -19.76
CA PHE A 33 -3.25 -5.03 -18.67
C PHE A 33 -3.06 -4.30 -17.33
N ALA A 34 -2.12 -3.36 -17.26
CA ALA A 34 -1.90 -2.55 -16.06
C ALA A 34 -3.18 -1.79 -15.64
N SER A 35 -3.88 -1.16 -16.58
CA SER A 35 -5.13 -0.42 -16.32
C SER A 35 -6.22 -1.33 -15.74
N MET A 36 -6.37 -2.54 -16.29
CA MET A 36 -7.33 -3.53 -15.78
C MET A 36 -7.01 -3.95 -14.34
N VAL A 37 -5.74 -4.28 -14.06
CA VAL A 37 -5.30 -4.72 -12.72
C VAL A 37 -5.45 -3.60 -11.70
N LEU A 38 -5.01 -2.38 -12.04
CA LEU A 38 -5.10 -1.21 -11.17
C LEU A 38 -6.55 -0.82 -10.90
N LYS A 39 -7.45 -0.92 -11.90
CA LYS A 39 -8.88 -0.69 -11.70
C LYS A 39 -9.47 -1.69 -10.70
N ARG A 40 -9.21 -3.00 -10.88
CA ARG A 40 -9.69 -4.05 -9.96
C ARG A 40 -9.15 -3.86 -8.53
N LEU A 41 -7.89 -3.47 -8.41
CA LEU A 41 -7.27 -3.15 -7.12
C LEU A 41 -7.98 -1.96 -6.47
N MET A 42 -8.22 -0.90 -7.25
CA MET A 42 -8.87 0.31 -6.74
C MET A 42 -10.31 0.04 -6.33
N ASP A 43 -11.09 -0.67 -7.14
CA ASP A 43 -12.47 -1.04 -6.80
C ASP A 43 -12.56 -1.81 -5.47
N ARG A 44 -11.54 -2.64 -5.15
CA ARG A 44 -11.48 -3.40 -3.90
C ARG A 44 -11.07 -2.55 -2.69
N TRP A 45 -10.10 -1.65 -2.84
CA TRP A 45 -9.46 -0.98 -1.70
C TRP A 45 -9.91 0.47 -1.49
N LEU A 46 -10.41 1.14 -2.53
CA LEU A 46 -10.77 2.55 -2.48
C LEU A 46 -11.84 2.83 -1.42
N GLY A 47 -12.86 1.97 -1.32
CA GLY A 47 -13.91 2.12 -0.32
C GLY A 47 -13.38 2.06 1.12
N LEU A 48 -12.53 1.06 1.41
CA LEU A 48 -11.94 0.87 2.72
C LEU A 48 -11.00 2.04 3.09
N LEU A 49 -10.11 2.42 2.18
CA LEU A 49 -9.13 3.49 2.42
C LEU A 49 -9.79 4.87 2.51
N SER A 50 -10.76 5.15 1.63
CA SER A 50 -11.51 6.42 1.66
C SER A 50 -12.36 6.52 2.92
N GLY A 51 -13.01 5.44 3.34
CA GLY A 51 -13.77 5.40 4.59
C GLY A 51 -12.88 5.63 5.81
N ALA A 52 -11.71 4.98 5.86
CA ALA A 52 -10.74 5.17 6.94
C ALA A 52 -10.19 6.60 6.99
N LEU A 53 -9.90 7.21 5.83
CA LEU A 53 -9.41 8.59 5.78
C LEU A 53 -10.49 9.59 6.20
N LYS A 54 -11.74 9.42 5.76
CA LYS A 54 -12.87 10.24 6.21
C LYS A 54 -13.06 10.15 7.72
N ALA A 55 -12.98 8.96 8.30
CA ALA A 55 -13.08 8.77 9.75
C ALA A 55 -11.96 9.51 10.50
N ALA A 56 -10.73 9.44 10.00
CA ALA A 56 -9.60 10.17 10.58
C ALA A 56 -9.75 11.70 10.45
N GLN A 57 -10.30 12.19 9.34
CA GLN A 57 -10.65 13.60 9.16
C GLN A 57 -11.72 14.04 10.17
N SER A 58 -12.80 13.27 10.34
CA SER A 58 -13.86 13.56 11.32
C SER A 58 -13.37 13.54 12.77
N ALA A 59 -12.37 12.72 13.08
CA ALA A 59 -11.72 12.68 14.39
C ALA A 59 -10.74 13.84 14.64
N GLY A 60 -10.43 14.65 13.61
CA GLY A 60 -9.43 15.71 13.69
C GLY A 60 -7.99 15.19 13.69
N ASP A 61 -7.78 13.93 13.31
CA ASP A 61 -6.47 13.27 13.25
C ASP A 61 -5.68 13.57 11.97
N VAL A 62 -6.32 14.25 11.01
CA VAL A 62 -5.74 14.64 9.71
C VAL A 62 -5.67 16.16 9.65
N ASP A 63 -4.55 16.70 9.16
CA ASP A 63 -4.44 18.14 8.89
C ASP A 63 -5.27 18.55 7.67
N ALA A 64 -5.87 19.74 7.71
CA ALA A 64 -6.75 20.27 6.67
C ALA A 64 -6.07 20.44 5.29
N ALA A 65 -4.74 20.33 5.24
CA ALA A 65 -3.95 20.35 4.01
C ALA A 65 -3.82 18.96 3.33
N ALA A 66 -4.46 17.92 3.86
CA ALA A 66 -4.51 16.62 3.20
C ALA A 66 -5.21 16.77 1.84
N GLY A 67 -4.47 16.46 0.76
CA GLY A 67 -4.97 16.53 -0.61
C GLY A 67 -6.15 15.59 -0.88
N ASP A 68 -6.48 15.39 -2.16
CA ASP A 68 -7.59 14.51 -2.53
C ASP A 68 -7.40 13.07 -1.98
N PRO A 69 -8.38 12.52 -1.24
CA PRO A 69 -8.33 11.16 -0.71
C PRO A 69 -7.96 10.07 -1.72
N SER A 70 -8.46 10.18 -2.94
CA SER A 70 -8.19 9.19 -4.00
C SER A 70 -6.76 9.33 -4.49
N ALA A 71 -6.27 10.56 -4.65
CA ALA A 71 -4.87 10.81 -4.99
C ALA A 71 -3.91 10.27 -3.90
N SER A 72 -4.24 10.46 -2.63
CA SER A 72 -3.50 9.87 -1.50
C SER A 72 -3.42 8.35 -1.57
N VAL A 73 -4.52 7.68 -1.92
CA VAL A 73 -4.55 6.21 -2.10
C VAL A 73 -3.66 5.77 -3.26
N TRP A 74 -3.72 6.46 -4.41
CA TRP A 74 -2.84 6.18 -5.54
C TRP A 74 -1.36 6.38 -5.21
N LEU A 75 -1.01 7.42 -4.45
CA LEU A 75 0.37 7.64 -4.02
C LEU A 75 0.89 6.52 -3.11
N CYS A 76 0.05 6.03 -2.20
CA CYS A 76 0.40 4.84 -1.40
C CYS A 76 0.63 3.62 -2.30
N GLN A 77 -0.21 3.44 -3.32
CA GLN A 77 -0.10 2.34 -4.28
C GLN A 77 1.20 2.42 -5.08
N HIS A 78 1.53 3.61 -5.59
CA HIS A 78 2.76 3.85 -6.35
C HIS A 78 4.00 3.59 -5.50
N LEU A 79 4.02 3.96 -4.22
CA LEU A 79 5.14 3.63 -3.34
C LEU A 79 5.33 2.11 -3.23
N ALA A 80 4.25 1.36 -2.95
CA ALA A 80 4.34 -0.09 -2.84
C ALA A 80 4.77 -0.74 -4.16
N MET A 81 4.25 -0.26 -5.30
CA MET A 81 4.65 -0.73 -6.63
C MET A 81 6.13 -0.44 -6.93
N ALA A 82 6.62 0.76 -6.58
CA ALA A 82 8.02 1.11 -6.77
C ALA A 82 8.95 0.17 -5.97
N LEU A 83 8.62 -0.10 -4.71
CA LEU A 83 9.37 -1.04 -3.87
C LEU A 83 9.36 -2.47 -4.43
N LEU A 84 8.21 -2.90 -4.97
CA LEU A 84 8.09 -4.20 -5.63
C LEU A 84 8.95 -4.27 -6.91
N MET A 85 8.93 -3.22 -7.74
CA MET A 85 9.73 -3.14 -8.97
C MET A 85 11.23 -3.26 -8.69
N MET A 86 11.72 -2.66 -7.60
CA MET A 86 13.14 -2.77 -7.20
C MET A 86 13.57 -4.21 -6.89
N ARG A 87 12.62 -5.12 -6.66
CA ARG A 87 12.84 -6.53 -6.34
C ARG A 87 12.59 -7.49 -7.51
N LEU A 88 12.08 -7.01 -8.65
CA LEU A 88 11.76 -7.87 -9.80
C LEU A 88 12.97 -8.52 -10.48
N PRO A 89 14.12 -7.86 -10.65
CA PRO A 89 15.28 -8.49 -11.26
C PRO A 89 15.84 -9.61 -10.35
N GLY A 90 16.56 -10.58 -10.93
CA GLY A 90 17.11 -11.71 -10.16
C GLY A 90 18.09 -11.31 -9.05
N LYS A 91 18.65 -10.10 -9.14
CA LYS A 91 19.32 -9.40 -8.04
C LYS A 91 18.56 -8.08 -7.81
N PRO A 92 18.13 -7.75 -6.58
CA PRO A 92 17.47 -6.48 -6.30
C PRO A 92 18.27 -5.29 -6.82
N ALA A 93 17.59 -4.33 -7.44
CA ALA A 93 18.19 -3.12 -7.99
C ALA A 93 18.67 -2.17 -6.88
N VAL A 94 18.05 -2.27 -5.70
CA VAL A 94 18.40 -1.50 -4.50
C VAL A 94 18.58 -2.49 -3.35
N ASP A 95 19.71 -2.38 -2.67
CA ASP A 95 20.00 -3.11 -1.43
C ASP A 95 19.60 -2.23 -0.24
N TYR A 96 18.39 -2.43 0.27
CA TYR A 96 17.90 -1.67 1.42
C TYR A 96 18.59 -2.17 2.69
N PRO A 97 19.19 -1.29 3.52
CA PRO A 97 19.83 -1.69 4.78
C PRO A 97 18.79 -1.93 5.89
N ALA A 98 17.72 -2.67 5.59
CA ALA A 98 16.59 -2.90 6.47
C ALA A 98 15.94 -4.25 6.18
N SER A 99 15.36 -4.87 7.21
CA SER A 99 14.55 -6.08 7.03
C SER A 99 13.27 -5.76 6.25
N ARG A 100 12.64 -6.80 5.69
CA ARG A 100 11.34 -6.68 5.02
C ARG A 100 10.29 -6.01 5.91
N GLU A 101 10.20 -6.42 7.17
CA GLU A 101 9.24 -5.87 8.15
C GLU A 101 9.54 -4.40 8.48
N SER A 102 10.82 -4.06 8.62
CA SER A 102 11.26 -2.68 8.82
C SER A 102 10.91 -1.82 7.61
N MET A 103 11.07 -2.33 6.39
CA MET A 103 10.68 -1.63 5.17
C MET A 103 9.16 -1.43 5.08
N VAL A 104 8.35 -2.46 5.36
CA VAL A 104 6.88 -2.31 5.42
C VAL A 104 6.49 -1.23 6.43
N SER A 105 7.09 -1.26 7.63
CA SER A 105 6.80 -0.27 8.66
C SER A 105 7.18 1.15 8.24
N ALA A 106 8.36 1.32 7.63
CA ALA A 106 8.81 2.60 7.11
C ALA A 106 7.89 3.12 6.00
N SER A 107 7.47 2.26 5.07
CA SER A 107 6.54 2.63 3.99
C SER A 107 5.18 3.02 4.51
N VAL A 108 4.64 2.30 5.50
CA VAL A 108 3.35 2.65 6.11
C VAL A 108 3.44 4.01 6.79
N LEU A 109 4.48 4.25 7.60
CA LEU A 109 4.69 5.54 8.24
C LEU A 109 4.89 6.67 7.24
N PHE A 110 5.62 6.43 6.15
CA PHE A 110 5.79 7.38 5.06
C PHE A 110 4.44 7.75 4.43
N CYS A 111 3.62 6.74 4.10
CA CYS A 111 2.28 6.95 3.58
C CYS A 111 1.38 7.72 4.55
N LEU A 112 1.35 7.33 5.83
CA LEU A 112 0.52 8.00 6.85
C LEU A 112 0.87 9.48 7.02
N ARG A 113 2.16 9.81 6.97
CA ARG A 113 2.61 11.22 6.96
C ARG A 113 2.25 11.92 5.66
N GLY A 114 2.44 11.24 4.53
CA GLY A 114 2.12 11.77 3.20
C GLY A 114 0.63 12.06 2.99
N ILE A 115 -0.26 11.34 3.66
CA ILE A 115 -1.71 11.62 3.66
C ILE A 115 -2.13 12.67 4.70
N GLY A 116 -1.18 13.23 5.46
CA GLY A 116 -1.43 14.30 6.43
C GLY A 116 -1.94 13.82 7.79
N LEU A 117 -1.71 12.56 8.17
CA LEU A 117 -2.05 12.10 9.52
C LEU A 117 -1.09 12.74 10.54
N LYS A 118 -1.65 13.29 11.62
CA LYS A 118 -0.87 13.95 12.68
C LYS A 118 0.01 12.95 13.43
N GLU A 119 1.19 13.38 13.88
CA GLU A 119 2.13 12.51 14.62
C GLU A 119 1.52 11.97 15.93
N GLU A 120 0.65 12.72 16.60
CA GLU A 120 -0.06 12.28 17.80
C GLU A 120 -1.00 11.11 17.49
N ALA A 121 -1.75 11.21 16.39
CA ALA A 121 -2.60 10.13 15.91
C ALA A 121 -1.76 8.93 15.48
N ILE A 122 -0.60 9.17 14.86
CA ILE A 122 0.32 8.11 14.48
C ILE A 122 0.79 7.32 15.70
N ARG A 123 1.33 8.02 16.71
CA ARG A 123 1.81 7.40 17.96
C ARG A 123 0.72 6.68 18.73
N ARG A 124 -0.52 7.20 18.73
CA ARG A 124 -1.64 6.60 19.46
C ARG A 124 -2.12 5.28 18.84
N HIS A 125 -2.10 5.18 17.50
CA HIS A 125 -2.81 4.10 16.80
C HIS A 125 -1.93 3.17 15.98
N TYR A 126 -0.66 3.50 15.73
CA TYR A 126 0.23 2.62 14.96
C TYR A 126 0.81 1.52 15.85
N ALA A 127 0.32 0.31 15.67
CA ALA A 127 0.78 -0.88 16.40
C ALA A 127 1.09 -2.02 15.41
N PRO A 128 2.27 -2.01 14.74
CA PRO A 128 2.58 -2.95 13.64
C PRO A 128 2.41 -4.42 14.04
N GLU A 129 2.81 -4.79 15.25
CA GLU A 129 2.63 -6.15 15.81
C GLU A 129 1.16 -6.61 15.80
N LYS A 130 0.25 -5.72 16.19
CA LYS A 130 -1.21 -6.01 16.22
C LYS A 130 -1.81 -6.00 14.82
N LEU A 131 -1.25 -5.20 13.91
CA LEU A 131 -1.69 -5.10 12.52
C LEU A 131 -1.22 -6.29 11.68
N GLY A 132 -0.08 -6.91 12.01
CA GLY A 132 0.40 -8.14 11.38
C GLY A 132 -0.61 -9.30 11.50
N VAL A 133 -1.32 -9.39 12.63
CA VAL A 133 -2.39 -10.39 12.86
C VAL A 133 -3.54 -10.25 11.86
N LEU A 134 -3.85 -9.03 11.43
CA LEU A 134 -4.91 -8.77 10.44
C LEU A 134 -4.53 -9.28 9.04
N ILE A 135 -3.24 -9.48 8.75
CA ILE A 135 -2.79 -10.02 7.47
C ILE A 135 -3.07 -11.53 7.39
N GLY A 136 -2.89 -12.24 8.51
CA GLY A 136 -3.20 -13.66 8.64
C GLY A 136 -4.71 -13.96 8.68
N ALA A 137 -5.51 -13.10 9.30
CA ALA A 137 -6.98 -13.26 9.35
C ALA A 137 -7.69 -12.87 8.03
N ALA A 138 -7.02 -12.11 7.16
CA ALA A 138 -7.57 -11.66 5.89
C ALA A 138 -7.12 -12.51 4.70
N GLN A 139 -6.70 -13.77 4.87
CA GLN A 139 -6.70 -14.73 3.75
C GLN A 139 -8.17 -14.92 3.33
N PRO A 140 -8.64 -14.37 2.19
CA PRO A 140 -9.82 -14.94 1.59
C PRO A 140 -9.38 -16.28 1.00
N ASP A 141 -10.24 -17.27 1.08
CA ASP A 141 -10.02 -18.62 0.60
C ASP A 141 -9.19 -18.64 -0.69
N GLY A 142 -8.16 -19.49 -0.68
CA GLY A 142 -7.33 -19.71 -1.85
C GLY A 142 -8.22 -20.02 -3.05
N ASN A 143 -8.05 -19.24 -4.12
CA ASN A 143 -7.80 -19.72 -5.48
C ASN A 143 -7.96 -18.55 -6.48
N ALA A 144 -7.15 -18.64 -7.54
CA ALA A 144 -7.25 -17.95 -8.82
C ALA A 144 -6.77 -16.47 -8.92
N VAL A 145 -5.52 -16.37 -9.40
CA VAL A 145 -5.00 -15.50 -10.48
C VAL A 145 -5.29 -14.00 -10.41
#